data_AF-Q84B81-F1
#
_entry.id   AF-Q84B81-F1
#
_cell.length_a   1.000
_cell.length_b   1.000
_cell.length_c   1.000
_cell.angle_alpha   90.00
_cell.angle_beta   90.00
_cell.angle_gamma   90.00
#
_symmetry.space_group_name_H-M   'P 1'
#
loop_
_entity.id
_entity.type
_entity.pdbx_description
1 polymer ?
#
loop_
_entity_poly.entity_id
_entity_poly.type
_entity_poly.pdbx_seq_one_letter_code
_entity_poly.pdbx_strand_id
1 'polypeptide(L)'
;MRNQYNTQAVKKATNLTLNSDLLAEAKRLKINLSATMEKALSQEVSKLKRQEWLEQNSEAIDACNELTDKYGLFSDSYRVF
;
A
#
# COMPACT_ATOMS: atom_id res chain seq x y z
N MET A 1 -5.25 5.60 9.51
CA MET A 1 -4.64 5.01 8.29
C MET A 1 -4.26 6.16 7.37
N ARG A 2 -2.97 6.40 7.10
CA ARG A 2 -2.56 7.45 6.15
C ARG A 2 -3.01 7.03 4.75
N ASN A 3 -3.92 7.81 4.16
CA ASN A 3 -4.35 7.58 2.79
C ASN A 3 -3.16 7.89 1.87
N GLN A 4 -2.65 6.87 1.16
CA GLN A 4 -1.36 6.95 0.43
C GLN A 4 -1.42 7.77 -0.86
N TYR A 5 -2.58 8.36 -1.17
CA TYR A 5 -2.85 9.25 -2.29
C TYR A 5 -4.06 10.14 -1.96
N ASN A 6 -4.16 11.29 -2.64
CA ASN A 6 -5.29 12.21 -2.46
C ASN A 6 -6.55 11.65 -3.13
N THR A 7 -7.53 11.25 -2.33
CA THR A 7 -8.84 10.76 -2.82
C THR A 7 -9.71 11.85 -3.46
N GLN A 8 -9.36 13.13 -3.31
CA GLN A 8 -10.03 14.26 -3.98
C GLN A 8 -9.29 14.74 -5.24
N ALA A 9 -8.21 14.07 -5.65
CA ALA A 9 -7.52 14.43 -6.89
C ALA A 9 -8.44 14.21 -8.10
N VAL A 10 -8.40 15.15 -9.05
CA VAL A 10 -9.19 15.07 -10.28
C VAL A 10 -8.81 13.78 -11.03
N LYS A 11 -9.81 12.95 -11.34
CA LYS A 11 -9.62 11.72 -12.12
C LYS A 11 -9.12 12.09 -13.50
N LYS A 12 -7.88 11.74 -13.82
CA LYS A 12 -7.30 11.98 -15.13
C LYS A 12 -7.62 10.80 -16.05
N ALA A 13 -8.28 11.08 -17.18
CA ALA A 13 -8.44 10.08 -18.22
C ALA A 13 -7.05 9.67 -18.74
N THR A 14 -6.73 8.40 -18.59
CA THR A 14 -5.44 7.84 -19.02
C THR A 14 -5.74 6.84 -20.13
N ASN A 15 -5.23 7.07 -21.33
CA ASN A 15 -5.36 6.12 -22.43
C ASN A 15 -4.48 4.90 -22.12
N LEU A 16 -5.13 3.75 -21.94
CA LEU A 16 -4.49 2.48 -21.60
C LEU A 16 -4.79 1.49 -22.72
N THR A 17 -3.76 0.83 -23.21
CA THR A 17 -3.91 -0.27 -24.16
C THR A 17 -4.13 -1.55 -23.36
N LEU A 18 -5.32 -2.13 -23.47
CA LEU A 18 -5.69 -3.40 -22.83
C LEU A 18 -6.04 -4.46 -23.86
N ASN A 19 -5.98 -5.72 -23.43
CA ASN A 19 -6.46 -6.84 -24.22
C ASN A 19 -7.95 -6.67 -24.55
N SER A 20 -8.27 -6.71 -25.85
CA SER A 20 -9.62 -6.50 -26.38
C SER A 20 -10.63 -7.55 -25.89
N ASP A 21 -10.19 -8.79 -25.71
CA ASP A 21 -11.02 -9.91 -25.25
C ASP A 21 -11.41 -9.73 -23.78
N LEU A 22 -10.45 -9.36 -22.93
CA LEU A 22 -10.69 -9.01 -21.53
C LEU A 22 -11.65 -7.81 -21.40
N LEU A 23 -11.53 -6.84 -22.31
CA LEU A 23 -12.42 -5.67 -22.33
C LEU A 23 -13.84 -6.05 -22.74
N ALA A 24 -13.99 -6.97 -23.69
CA ALA A 24 -15.27 -7.51 -24.11
C ALA A 24 -15.93 -8.31 -22.97
N GLU A 25 -15.16 -9.15 -22.28
CA GLU A 25 -15.63 -9.93 -21.13
C GLU A 25 -16.05 -9.02 -19.96
N ALA A 26 -15.25 -7.99 -19.66
CA ALA A 26 -15.59 -7.02 -18.63
C ALA A 26 -16.85 -6.22 -18.95
N LYS A 27 -17.05 -5.84 -20.24
CA LYS A 27 -18.30 -5.22 -20.70
C LYS A 27 -19.49 -6.17 -20.58
N ARG A 28 -19.32 -7.44 -20.97
CA ARG A 28 -20.35 -8.50 -20.85
C ARG A 28 -20.80 -8.68 -19.41
N LEU A 29 -19.84 -8.65 -18.47
CA LEU A 29 -20.07 -8.78 -17.04
C LEU A 29 -20.50 -7.46 -16.36
N LYS A 30 -20.68 -6.37 -17.12
CA LYS A 30 -21.01 -5.02 -16.61
C LYS A 30 -20.04 -4.52 -15.52
N ILE A 31 -18.77 -4.91 -15.61
CA ILE A 31 -17.73 -4.49 -14.67
C ILE A 31 -17.44 -3.00 -14.90
N ASN A 32 -17.45 -2.21 -13.83
CA ASN A 32 -17.02 -0.83 -13.89
C ASN A 32 -15.48 -0.79 -14.00
N LEU A 33 -14.99 -0.65 -15.24
CA LEU A 33 -13.57 -0.65 -15.56
C LEU A 33 -12.80 0.39 -14.75
N SER A 34 -13.34 1.61 -14.66
CA SER A 34 -12.68 2.71 -13.94
C SER A 34 -12.51 2.40 -12.46
N ALA A 35 -13.58 1.94 -11.79
CA ALA A 35 -13.52 1.60 -10.36
C ALA A 35 -12.60 0.40 -10.08
N THR A 36 -12.63 -0.61 -10.96
CA THR A 36 -11.81 -1.83 -10.81
C THR A 36 -10.33 -1.51 -11.01
N MET A 37 -10.01 -0.73 -12.03
CA MET A 37 -8.65 -0.25 -12.30
C MET A 37 -8.12 0.62 -11.16
N GLU A 38 -8.93 1.57 -10.67
CA GLU A 38 -8.54 2.45 -9.56
C GLU A 38 -8.25 1.64 -8.29
N LYS A 39 -9.06 0.62 -8.00
CA LYS A 39 -8.83 -0.29 -6.88
C LYS A 39 -7.57 -1.14 -7.05
N ALA A 40 -7.39 -1.77 -8.21
CA ALA A 40 -6.22 -2.60 -8.49
C ALA A 40 -4.92 -1.79 -8.45
N LEU A 41 -4.93 -0.61 -9.07
CA LEU A 41 -3.79 0.31 -9.07
C LEU A 41 -3.47 0.82 -7.67
N SER A 42 -4.49 1.20 -6.89
CA SER A 42 -4.32 1.58 -5.48
C SER A 42 -3.68 0.48 -4.65
N GLN A 43 -4.10 -0.77 -4.84
CA GLN A 43 -3.52 -1.92 -4.13
C GLN A 43 -2.05 -2.14 -4.51
N GLU A 44 -1.71 -2.10 -5.79
CA GLU A 44 -0.33 -2.29 -6.24
C GLU A 44 0.58 -1.15 -5.77
N VAL A 45 0.13 0.11 -5.90
CA VAL A 45 0.87 1.28 -5.40
C VAL A 45 1.08 1.18 -3.88
N SER A 46 0.07 0.75 -3.14
CA SER A 46 0.18 0.60 -1.68
C SER A 46 1.18 -0.48 -1.29
N LYS A 47 1.21 -1.58 -2.06
CA LYS A 47 2.15 -2.68 -1.88
C LYS A 47 3.59 -2.24 -2.15
N LEU A 48 3.83 -1.58 -3.29
CA LEU A 48 5.15 -1.07 -3.64
C LEU A 48 5.65 -0.02 -2.64
N LYS A 49 4.80 0.93 -2.25
CA LYS A 49 5.15 1.92 -1.20
C LYS A 49 5.49 1.27 0.13
N ARG A 50 4.79 0.19 0.50
CA ARG A 50 5.10 -0.56 1.72
C ARG A 50 6.46 -1.24 1.60
N GLN A 51 6.76 -1.80 0.43
CA GLN A 51 8.06 -2.43 0.18
C GLN A 51 9.19 -1.39 0.24
N GLU A 52 9.05 -0.26 -0.47
CA GLU A 52 10.01 0.85 -0.41
C GLU A 52 10.18 1.37 1.03
N TRP A 53 9.10 1.48 1.80
CA TRP A 53 9.17 1.91 3.19
C TRP A 53 9.93 0.91 4.05
N LEU A 54 9.69 -0.40 3.88
CA LEU A 54 10.42 -1.46 4.59
C LEU A 54 11.91 -1.45 4.25
N GLU A 55 12.26 -1.28 2.98
CA GLU A 55 13.65 -1.19 2.54
C GLU A 55 14.35 0.03 3.17
N GLN A 56 13.70 1.20 3.12
CA GLN A 56 14.24 2.45 3.70
C GLN A 56 14.29 2.46 5.22
N ASN A 57 13.37 1.77 5.91
CA ASN A 57 13.29 1.78 7.37
C ASN A 57 13.96 0.55 8.00
N SER A 58 14.51 -0.38 7.21
CA SER A 58 15.20 -1.57 7.75
C SER A 58 16.31 -1.17 8.72
N GLU A 59 17.20 -0.25 8.34
CA GLU A 59 18.29 0.25 9.19
C GLU A 59 17.78 0.94 10.46
N ALA A 60 16.68 1.70 10.37
CA ALA A 60 16.07 2.34 11.53
C ALA A 60 15.38 1.34 12.47
N ILE A 61 14.78 0.28 11.92
CA ILE A 61 14.17 -0.82 12.66
C ILE A 61 15.24 -1.64 13.37
N ASP A 62 16.34 -1.98 12.68
CA ASP A 62 17.48 -2.67 13.27
C ASP A 62 18.11 -1.85 14.40
N ALA A 63 18.35 -0.55 14.20
CA ALA A 63 18.86 0.32 15.25
C ALA A 63 17.90 0.42 16.46
N CYS A 64 16.59 0.43 16.23
CA CYS A 64 15.58 0.38 17.32
C CYS A 64 15.57 -0.97 18.03
N ASN A 65 15.73 -2.07 17.29
CA ASN A 65 15.82 -3.42 17.85
C ASN A 65 17.08 -3.56 18.72
N GLU A 66 18.24 -3.10 18.25
CA GLU A 66 19.48 -3.08 19.03
C GLU A 66 19.36 -2.23 20.30
N LEU A 67 18.69 -1.06 20.22
CA LEU A 67 18.39 -0.25 21.39
C LEU A 67 17.47 -0.98 22.38
N THR A 68 16.47 -1.69 21.89
CA THR A 68 15.54 -2.45 22.73
C THR A 68 16.22 -3.65 23.37
N ASP A 69 17.10 -4.35 22.64
CA ASP A 69 17.88 -5.48 23.16
C ASP A 69 18.89 -5.01 24.23
N LYS A 70 19.54 -3.87 23.98
CA LYS A 70 20.58 -3.33 24.86
C LYS A 70 20.05 -2.64 26.12
N TYR A 71 18.91 -1.95 26.02
CA TYR A 71 18.38 -1.13 27.13
C TYR A 71 17.05 -1.66 27.70
N GLY A 72 16.48 -2.71 27.11
CA GLY A 72 15.15 -3.19 27.45
C GLY A 72 14.05 -2.23 26.99
N LEU A 73 12.80 -2.66 27.09
CA LEU A 73 11.66 -1.81 26.77
C LEU A 73 11.27 -1.00 28.01
N PHE A 74 11.04 0.31 27.86
CA PHE A 74 10.64 1.18 28.98
C PHE A 74 9.37 0.68 29.71
N SER A 75 8.50 -0.03 29.01
CA SER A 75 7.27 -0.61 29.56
C SER A 75 7.47 -1.94 30.28
N ASP A 76 8.67 -2.52 30.27
CA ASP A 76 8.97 -3.77 30.97
C ASP A 76 8.78 -3.60 32.48
N SER A 77 9.21 -2.45 33.03
CA SER A 77 9.02 -2.07 34.44
C SER A 77 7.55 -1.84 34.85
N TYR A 78 6.61 -1.80 33.91
CA TYR A 78 5.18 -1.58 34.14
C TYR A 78 4.29 -2.72 33.63
N ARG A 79 4.88 -3.84 33.17
CA ARG A 79 4.13 -5.03 32.76
C ARG A 79 3.66 -5.79 34.00
N VAL A 80 2.38 -5.70 34.29
CA VAL A 80 1.70 -6.55 35.27
C VAL A 80 1.06 -7.71 34.49
N PHE A 81 1.49 -8.95 34.78
CA PHE A 81 0.93 -10.18 34.20
C PHE A 81 -0.31 -10.63 34.98
#